data_AF-A0A5B7R5I9-F1
#
_entry.id   AF-A0A5B7R5I9-F1
#
_cell.length_a   1.000
_cell.length_b   1.000
_cell.length_c   1.000
_cell.angle_alpha   90.00
_cell.angle_beta   90.00
_cell.angle_gamma   90.00
#
_symmetry.space_group_name_H-M   'P 1'
#
loop_
_entity.id
_entity.type
_entity.pdbx_description
1 polymer ?
#
loop_
_entity_poly.entity_id
_entity_poly.type
_entity_poly.pdbx_seq_one_letter_code
_entity_poly.pdbx_strand_id
1 'polypeptide(L)'
;MTAEQDREDLQHHWDEAQTHASFNHALFDVEASELLGRVYIDPTDKSGADDDISWWVRDEHVGSEVAAALDAFVPERVAESWPLKAPRCVGRDLSWQDRLAIPRQR
;
A
#
# COMPACT_ATOMS: atom_id res chain seq x y z
N MET A 1 -13.81 -8.39 -19.71
CA MET A 1 -14.09 -9.12 -18.47
C MET A 1 -15.58 -9.44 -18.43
N THR A 2 -15.95 -10.68 -18.15
CA THR A 2 -17.34 -11.08 -17.92
C THR A 2 -17.71 -10.85 -16.45
N ALA A 3 -18.99 -10.87 -16.12
CA ALA A 3 -19.45 -10.74 -14.73
C ALA A 3 -19.02 -11.91 -13.83
N GLU A 4 -18.63 -13.05 -14.40
CA GLU A 4 -18.12 -14.20 -13.64
C GLU A 4 -16.63 -14.02 -13.36
N GLN A 5 -15.86 -13.61 -14.37
CA GLN A 5 -14.45 -13.23 -14.21
C GLN A 5 -14.27 -12.09 -13.20
N ASP A 6 -15.18 -11.12 -13.19
CA ASP A 6 -15.19 -10.02 -12.21
C ASP A 6 -15.41 -10.53 -10.77
N ARG A 7 -16.27 -11.52 -10.57
CA ARG A 7 -16.50 -12.11 -9.24
C ARG A 7 -15.32 -12.95 -8.76
N GLU A 8 -14.68 -13.69 -9.67
CA GLU A 8 -13.47 -14.45 -9.37
C GLU A 8 -12.32 -13.53 -8.95
N ASP A 9 -12.14 -12.41 -9.67
CA ASP A 9 -11.15 -11.37 -9.35
C ASP A 9 -11.41 -10.73 -7.98
N LEU A 10 -12.66 -10.39 -7.67
CA LEU A 10 -13.05 -9.85 -6.36
C LEU A 10 -12.80 -10.85 -5.22
N GLN A 11 -13.08 -12.14 -5.42
CA GLN A 11 -12.80 -13.16 -4.39
C GLN A 11 -11.30 -13.36 -4.19
N HIS A 12 -10.50 -13.34 -5.26
CA HIS A 12 -9.05 -13.43 -5.17
C HIS A 12 -8.49 -12.30 -4.29
N HIS A 13 -8.89 -11.06 -4.55
CA HIS A 13 -8.46 -9.91 -3.75
C HIS A 13 -8.95 -9.97 -2.30
N TRP A 14 -10.14 -10.55 -2.06
CA TRP A 14 -10.62 -10.78 -0.69
C TRP A 14 -9.72 -11.78 0.06
N ASP A 15 -9.31 -12.86 -0.59
CA ASP A 15 -8.43 -13.87 0.01
C ASP A 15 -7.01 -13.30 0.26
N GLU A 16 -6.50 -12.46 -0.65
CA GLU A 16 -5.25 -11.70 -0.44
C GLU A 16 -5.34 -10.76 0.76
N ALA A 17 -6.50 -10.10 0.94
CA ALA A 17 -6.79 -9.26 2.11
C ALA A 17 -6.70 -10.03 3.42
N GLN A 18 -7.35 -11.20 3.47
CA GLN A 18 -7.39 -12.05 4.66
C GLN A 18 -6.01 -12.61 5.02
N THR A 19 -5.15 -12.81 4.02
CA THR A 19 -3.80 -13.36 4.21
C THR A 19 -2.71 -12.30 4.32
N HIS A 20 -3.06 -11.02 4.20
CA HIS A 20 -2.09 -9.91 4.15
C HIS A 20 -0.99 -10.18 3.11
N ALA A 21 -1.37 -10.62 1.92
CA ALA A 21 -0.44 -10.99 0.85
C ALA A 21 -0.19 -9.84 -0.13
N SER A 22 -1.23 -9.13 -0.53
CA SER A 22 -1.17 -7.84 -1.22
C SER A 22 -2.44 -7.10 -0.87
N PHE A 23 -2.36 -5.82 -0.53
CA PHE A 23 -3.59 -5.10 -0.24
C PHE A 23 -3.54 -3.60 -0.46
N ASN A 24 -4.68 -3.10 -0.93
CA ASN A 24 -4.96 -1.68 -1.04
C ASN A 24 -5.95 -1.25 0.05
N HIS A 25 -5.50 -0.42 0.99
CA HIS A 25 -6.37 0.19 1.98
C HIS A 25 -6.80 1.58 1.51
N ALA A 26 -8.09 1.78 1.33
CA ALA A 26 -8.66 3.11 1.17
C ALA A 26 -8.72 3.82 2.52
N LEU A 27 -8.21 5.05 2.59
CA LEU A 27 -8.28 5.91 3.76
C LEU A 27 -9.52 6.79 3.63
N PHE A 28 -10.43 6.68 4.59
CA PHE A 28 -11.63 7.50 4.66
C PHE A 28 -11.62 8.39 5.91
N ASP A 29 -12.46 9.41 5.91
CA ASP A 29 -12.89 10.07 7.14
C ASP A 29 -13.66 9.09 8.05
N VAL A 30 -13.92 9.51 9.29
CA VAL A 30 -14.56 8.66 10.30
C VAL A 30 -15.97 8.22 9.87
N GLU A 31 -16.68 9.08 9.13
CA GLU A 31 -18.04 8.79 8.65
C GLU A 31 -18.05 7.95 7.36
N ALA A 32 -16.88 7.60 6.81
CA ALA A 32 -16.72 6.95 5.51
C ALA A 32 -17.45 7.68 4.36
N SER A 33 -17.57 8.99 4.50
CA SER A 33 -18.24 9.88 3.56
C SER A 33 -17.29 10.37 2.46
N GLU A 34 -15.99 10.42 2.76
CA GLU A 34 -14.97 10.96 1.88
C GLU A 34 -13.71 10.10 1.85
N LEU A 35 -13.24 9.77 0.65
CA LEU A 35 -11.93 9.17 0.44
C LEU A 35 -10.87 10.25 0.61
N LEU A 36 -9.97 10.07 1.58
CA LEU A 36 -8.87 10.98 1.90
C LEU A 36 -7.55 10.56 1.23
N GLY A 37 -7.37 9.26 0.96
CA GLY A 37 -6.11 8.72 0.45
C GLY A 37 -6.13 7.21 0.25
N ARG A 38 -4.96 6.61 -0.02
CA ARG A 38 -4.78 5.15 -0.08
C ARG A 38 -3.40 4.73 0.40
N VAL A 39 -3.33 3.50 0.92
CA VAL A 39 -2.11 2.76 1.25
C VAL A 39 -2.06 1.49 0.41
N TYR A 40 -0.87 1.17 -0.11
CA TYR A 40 -0.56 -0.01 -0.89
C TYR A 40 0.55 -0.78 -0.18
N ILE A 41 0.37 -2.08 -0.02
CA ILE A 41 1.39 -3.01 0.46
C ILE A 41 1.42 -4.15 -0.56
N ASP A 42 2.47 -4.18 -1.38
CA ASP A 42 2.55 -5.06 -2.54
C ASP A 42 3.86 -5.85 -2.51
N PRO A 43 3.81 -7.19 -2.68
CA PRO A 43 5.00 -8.00 -2.85
C PRO A 43 5.83 -7.51 -4.03
N THR A 44 7.15 -7.47 -3.85
CA THR A 44 8.05 -7.00 -4.90
C THR A 44 8.92 -8.13 -5.42
N ASP A 45 9.05 -8.20 -6.75
CA ASP A 45 10.04 -9.03 -7.42
C ASP A 45 11.42 -8.36 -7.53
N LYS A 46 11.58 -7.17 -6.93
CA LYS A 46 12.82 -6.41 -6.92
C LYS A 46 13.63 -6.68 -5.66
N SER A 47 14.93 -6.88 -5.85
CA SER A 47 15.88 -7.16 -4.77
C SER A 47 15.86 -6.13 -3.64
N GLY A 48 16.20 -6.58 -2.43
CA GLY A 48 16.46 -5.72 -1.28
C GLY A 48 15.21 -5.35 -0.48
N ALA A 49 14.05 -5.90 -0.82
CA ALA A 49 12.82 -5.84 -0.05
C ALA A 49 11.99 -7.10 -0.33
N ASP A 50 11.13 -7.49 0.61
CA ASP A 50 10.05 -8.45 0.35
C ASP A 50 8.81 -7.76 -0.23
N ASP A 51 8.51 -6.55 0.27
CA ASP A 51 7.34 -5.77 -0.16
C ASP A 51 7.69 -4.29 -0.38
N ASP A 52 7.01 -3.68 -1.36
CA ASP A 52 6.98 -2.24 -1.53
C ASP A 52 5.70 -1.67 -0.92
N ILE A 53 5.88 -0.63 -0.11
CA ILE A 53 4.80 0.06 0.57
C ILE A 53 4.75 1.48 0.06
N SER A 54 3.58 1.96 -0.30
CA SER A 54 3.40 3.35 -0.70
C SER A 54 2.04 3.87 -0.31
N TRP A 55 1.94 5.17 -0.07
CA TRP A 55 0.67 5.80 0.24
C TRP A 55 0.63 7.24 -0.23
N TRP A 56 -0.59 7.71 -0.42
CA TRP A 56 -0.89 9.07 -0.83
C TRP A 56 -2.15 9.57 -0.13
N VAL A 57 -2.26 10.89 -0.03
CA VAL A 57 -3.48 11.62 0.33
C VAL A 57 -3.90 12.49 -0.84
N ARG A 58 -5.19 12.85 -0.92
CA ARG A 58 -5.67 13.81 -1.92
C ARG A 58 -4.94 15.14 -1.78
N ASP A 59 -4.85 15.87 -2.89
CA ASP A 59 -4.09 17.12 -2.99
C ASP A 59 -4.45 18.14 -1.90
N GLU A 60 -5.73 18.26 -1.53
CA GLU A 60 -6.21 19.14 -0.47
C GLU A 60 -5.68 18.82 0.94
N HIS A 61 -5.20 17.59 1.16
CA HIS A 61 -4.60 17.14 2.42
C HIS A 61 -3.08 17.10 2.39
N VAL A 62 -2.44 17.44 1.26
CA VAL A 62 -0.98 17.47 1.18
C VAL A 62 -0.43 18.52 2.15
N GLY A 63 0.52 18.12 3.00
CA GLY A 63 1.10 18.98 4.04
C GLY A 63 0.18 19.24 5.23
N SER A 64 -0.97 18.59 5.31
CA SER A 64 -1.89 18.67 6.45
C SER A 64 -1.52 17.69 7.58
N GLU A 65 -2.19 17.82 8.72
CA GLU A 65 -2.08 16.87 9.84
C GLU A 65 -2.50 15.45 9.44
N VAL A 66 -3.42 15.28 8.49
CA VAL A 66 -3.82 13.95 7.98
C VAL A 66 -2.63 13.28 7.29
N ALA A 67 -1.89 14.02 6.46
CA ALA A 67 -0.70 13.50 5.80
C ALA A 67 0.38 13.10 6.81
N ALA A 68 0.64 13.96 7.81
CA ALA A 68 1.62 13.69 8.85
C ALA A 68 1.24 12.49 9.73
N ALA A 69 -0.04 12.37 10.09
CA ALA A 69 -0.56 11.23 10.83
C ALA A 69 -0.39 9.93 10.04
N LEU A 70 -0.68 9.95 8.73
CA LEU A 70 -0.52 8.78 7.87
C LEU A 70 0.96 8.37 7.72
N ASP A 71 1.87 9.35 7.57
CA ASP A 71 3.31 9.09 7.48
C ASP A 71 3.87 8.42 8.75
N ALA A 72 3.32 8.73 9.92
CA ALA A 72 3.69 8.06 11.18
C ALA A 72 3.02 6.68 11.33
N PHE A 73 1.72 6.61 11.00
CA PHE A 73 0.89 5.43 11.23
C PHE A 73 1.30 4.23 10.35
N VAL A 74 1.54 4.43 9.05
CA VAL A 74 1.73 3.31 8.12
C VAL A 74 2.94 2.45 8.51
N PRO A 75 4.15 3.00 8.73
CA PRO A 75 5.31 2.18 9.10
C PRO A 75 5.12 1.43 10.43
N GLU A 76 4.49 2.07 11.43
CA GLU A 76 4.20 1.46 12.73
C GLU A 76 3.27 0.27 12.58
N ARG A 77 2.14 0.44 11.87
CA ARG A 77 1.16 -0.64 11.66
C ARG A 77 1.73 -1.82 10.89
N VAL A 78 2.55 -1.54 9.87
CA VAL A 78 3.22 -2.57 9.09
C VAL A 78 4.13 -3.39 10.01
N ALA A 79 4.98 -2.74 10.80
CA ALA A 79 5.90 -3.41 11.71
C ALA A 79 5.19 -4.24 12.79
N GLU A 80 4.01 -3.81 13.25
CA GLU A 80 3.24 -4.51 14.27
C GLU A 80 2.41 -5.68 13.74
N SER A 81 1.79 -5.53 12.56
CA SER A 81 0.68 -6.40 12.12
C SER A 81 1.02 -7.26 10.92
N TRP A 82 2.05 -6.92 10.15
CA TRP A 82 2.40 -7.63 8.92
C TRP A 82 3.63 -8.53 9.13
N PRO A 83 3.65 -9.74 8.53
CA PRO A 83 4.76 -10.68 8.66
C PRO A 83 5.96 -10.33 7.75
N LEU A 84 6.23 -9.05 7.52
CA LEU A 84 7.28 -8.57 6.62
C LEU A 84 8.62 -8.51 7.35
N LYS A 85 9.70 -8.85 6.64
CA LYS A 85 11.07 -8.84 7.15
C LYS A 85 11.86 -7.62 6.69
N ALA A 86 11.61 -7.15 5.47
CA ALA A 86 12.35 -6.04 4.88
C ALA A 86 11.43 -5.15 4.00
N PRO A 87 10.34 -4.58 4.57
CA PRO A 87 9.46 -3.72 3.81
C PRO A 87 10.18 -2.43 3.40
N ARG A 88 9.83 -1.90 2.23
CA ARG A 88 10.41 -0.66 1.70
C ARG A 88 9.34 0.39 1.45
N CYS A 89 9.41 1.53 2.13
CA CYS A 89 8.47 2.64 1.90
C CYS A 89 8.90 3.49 0.71
N VAL A 90 8.28 3.27 -0.46
CA VAL A 90 8.55 3.99 -1.70
C VAL A 90 7.95 5.40 -1.64
N GLY A 91 8.74 6.39 -2.05
CA GLY A 91 8.43 7.81 -1.90
C GLY A 91 8.72 8.35 -0.51
N ARG A 92 9.32 7.56 0.40
CA ARG A 92 9.83 7.99 1.71
C ARG A 92 11.29 7.56 1.90
N ASP A 93 11.53 6.26 2.09
CA ASP A 93 12.87 5.68 2.29
C ASP A 93 13.68 5.64 1.00
N LEU A 94 12.98 5.47 -0.13
CA LEU A 94 13.52 5.39 -1.47
C LEU A 94 12.68 6.23 -2.41
N SER A 95 13.30 7.00 -3.32
CA SER A 95 12.53 7.72 -4.33
C SER A 95 11.85 6.75 -5.33
N TRP A 96 10.78 7.19 -5.97
CA TRP A 96 10.14 6.41 -7.04
C TRP A 96 11.10 6.12 -8.19
N GLN A 97 12.00 7.06 -8.52
CA GLN A 97 12.97 6.90 -9.59
C GLN A 97 13.98 5.79 -9.25
N ASP A 98 14.51 5.80 -8.03
CA ASP A 98 15.44 4.77 -7.58
C ASP A 98 14.75 3.40 -7.52
N ARG A 99 13.50 3.34 -7.08
CA ARG A 99 12.70 2.10 -7.09
C ARG A 99 12.49 1.56 -8.51
N LEU A 100 12.26 2.43 -9.48
CA LEU A 100 12.12 2.02 -10.88
C LEU A 100 13.45 1.50 -11.45
N ALA A 101 14.59 2.07 -11.02
CA ALA A 101 15.92 1.68 -11.45
C ALA A 101 16.37 0.29 -10.95
N ILE A 102 15.82 -0.22 -9.84
CA ILE A 102 16.14 -1.58 -9.37
C ILE A 102 15.67 -2.61 -10.43
N PRO A 103 16.50 -3.56 -10.86
CA PRO A 103 16.07 -4.61 -11.78
C PRO A 103 15.04 -5.56 -11.15
N ARG A 104 14.06 -6.04 -11.96
CA ARG A 104 13.14 -7.11 -11.54
C ARG A 104 13.88 -8.45 -11.58
N GLN A 105 13.73 -9.26 -10.55
CA GLN A 105 14.18 -10.65 -10.56
C GLN A 105 13.15 -11.47 -11.33
N ARG A 106 13.63 -12.28 -12.28
CA ARG A 106 12.79 -13.12 -13.15
C ARG A 106 12.23 -14.32 -12.41
#